data_AF-A0A0S8E3E4-F1
#
_entry.id   AF-A0A0S8E3E4-F1
#
_cell.length_a   1.000
_cell.length_b   1.000
_cell.length_c   1.000
_cell.angle_alpha   90.00
_cell.angle_beta   90.00
_cell.angle_gamma   90.00
#
_symmetry.space_group_name_H-M   'P 1'
#
loop_
_entity.id
_entity.type
_entity.pdbx_description
1 polymer ?
#
loop_
_entity_poly.entity_id
_entity_poly.type
_entity_poly.pdbx_seq_one_letter_code
_entity_poly.pdbx_strand_id
1 'polypeptide(L)'
;GRTPPAPRPLSIMDRNILWGTVERFVLRDLLTGEATGEQTAWVRRGCTSLRSSATMVTTRFRANVACIDLETREISSMWNVRPGCYNNLFPANGVLNAPCLTGGCTCNYTPASQAYVPVSVIERPGQDL
;
A
#
# COMPACT_ATOMS: atom_id res chain seq x y z
N GLY A 1 4.79 -18.39 21.72
CA GLY A 1 4.85 -17.68 20.42
C GLY A 1 3.56 -17.92 19.67
N ARG A 2 2.99 -16.89 19.03
CA ARG A 2 1.73 -17.03 18.28
C ARG A 2 2.03 -17.68 16.92
N THR A 3 1.33 -18.75 16.57
CA THR A 3 1.40 -19.37 15.24
C THR A 3 1.12 -18.32 14.16
N PRO A 4 1.91 -18.26 13.07
CA PRO A 4 1.62 -17.37 11.96
C PRO A 4 0.20 -17.61 11.43
N PRO A 5 -0.57 -16.56 11.10
CA PRO A 5 -1.89 -16.75 10.51
C PRO A 5 -1.77 -17.52 9.19
N ALA A 6 -2.71 -18.44 8.96
CA ALA A 6 -2.77 -19.19 7.71
C ALA A 6 -2.96 -18.23 6.50
N PRO A 7 -2.37 -18.55 5.34
CA PRO A 7 -2.65 -17.83 4.09
C PRO A 7 -4.15 -17.81 3.76
N ARG A 8 -4.65 -16.67 3.29
CA ARG A 8 -6.06 -16.46 2.96
C ARG A 8 -6.23 -15.41 1.85
N PRO A 9 -7.42 -15.30 1.23
CA PRO A 9 -7.79 -14.14 0.44
C PRO A 9 -7.61 -12.84 1.23
N LEU A 10 -6.98 -11.85 0.61
CA LEU A 10 -6.79 -10.51 1.18
C LEU A 10 -7.60 -9.44 0.44
N SER A 11 -7.51 -9.42 -0.89
CA SER A 11 -8.23 -8.48 -1.75
C SER A 11 -8.32 -9.01 -3.18
N ILE A 12 -9.39 -8.65 -3.90
CA ILE A 12 -9.59 -8.91 -5.33
C ILE A 12 -9.24 -7.62 -6.08
N MET A 13 -8.48 -7.74 -7.16
CA MET A 13 -7.95 -6.64 -7.96
C MET A 13 -7.98 -7.04 -9.43
N ASP A 14 -8.90 -6.46 -10.20
CA ASP A 14 -9.07 -6.81 -11.61
C ASP A 14 -9.19 -8.35 -11.79
N ARG A 15 -8.33 -8.98 -12.58
CA ARG A 15 -8.28 -10.44 -12.78
C ARG A 15 -7.43 -11.19 -11.74
N ASN A 16 -6.94 -10.52 -10.71
CA ASN A 16 -6.06 -11.13 -9.69
C ASN A 16 -6.69 -11.12 -8.30
N ILE A 17 -6.25 -12.06 -7.45
CA ILE A 17 -6.49 -12.07 -6.01
C ILE A 17 -5.17 -12.07 -5.25
N LEU A 18 -5.06 -11.21 -4.24
CA LEU A 18 -3.98 -11.27 -3.26
C LEU A 18 -4.25 -12.43 -2.30
N TRP A 19 -3.36 -13.42 -2.31
CA TRP A 19 -3.45 -14.58 -1.43
C TRP A 19 -2.26 -14.65 -0.49
N GLY A 20 -2.51 -14.64 0.83
CA GLY A 20 -1.44 -14.73 1.83
C GLY A 20 -1.81 -14.14 3.19
N THR A 21 -0.85 -13.43 3.78
CA THR A 21 -0.97 -12.66 5.02
C THR A 21 -0.69 -11.18 4.76
N VAL A 22 -0.90 -10.33 5.76
CA VAL A 22 -0.64 -8.88 5.67
C VAL A 22 0.85 -8.50 5.60
N GLU A 23 1.76 -9.48 5.56
CA GLU A 23 3.23 -9.28 5.46
C GLU A 23 3.85 -10.13 4.35
N ARG A 24 3.04 -10.95 3.67
CA ARG A 24 3.48 -11.86 2.62
C ARG A 24 2.30 -12.27 1.75
N PHE A 25 2.38 -12.06 0.44
CA PHE A 25 1.35 -12.52 -0.49
C PHE A 25 1.95 -13.03 -1.79
N VAL A 26 1.12 -13.74 -2.55
CA VAL A 26 1.32 -14.02 -3.96
C VAL A 26 0.06 -13.58 -4.72
N LEU A 27 0.22 -13.06 -5.93
CA LEU A 27 -0.91 -12.81 -6.83
C LEU A 27 -1.33 -14.14 -7.48
N ARG A 28 -2.63 -14.35 -7.58
CA ARG A 28 -3.20 -15.48 -8.30
C ARG A 28 -4.25 -15.00 -9.29
N ASP A 29 -4.34 -15.65 -10.45
CA ASP A 29 -5.45 -15.42 -11.37
C ASP A 29 -6.76 -15.82 -10.67
N LEU A 30 -7.74 -14.93 -10.74
CA LEU A 30 -9.00 -15.08 -10.01
C LEU A 30 -9.83 -16.28 -10.49
N LEU A 31 -9.67 -16.67 -11.76
CA LEU A 31 -10.46 -17.71 -12.41
C LEU A 31 -9.79 -19.08 -12.32
N THR A 32 -8.47 -19.15 -12.50
CA THR A 32 -7.71 -20.41 -12.50
C THR A 32 -7.12 -20.75 -11.13
N GLY A 33 -6.90 -19.74 -10.28
CA GLY A 33 -6.22 -19.89 -8.99
C GLY A 33 -4.70 -20.07 -9.10
N GLU A 34 -4.16 -20.08 -10.32
CA GLU A 34 -2.72 -20.20 -10.57
C GLU A 34 -1.98 -18.93 -10.14
N ALA A 35 -0.75 -19.07 -9.68
CA ALA A 35 0.07 -17.93 -9.32
C ALA A 35 0.47 -17.14 -10.58
N THR A 36 0.24 -15.82 -10.56
CA THR A 36 0.56 -14.92 -11.68
C THR A 36 1.90 -14.20 -11.49
N GLY A 37 2.61 -14.48 -10.39
CA GLY A 37 3.92 -13.92 -10.11
C GLY A 37 4.59 -14.54 -8.89
N GLU A 38 5.74 -13.98 -8.53
CA GLU A 38 6.52 -14.42 -7.36
C GLU A 38 5.90 -13.92 -6.04
N GLN A 39 6.24 -14.62 -4.95
CA GLN A 39 5.84 -14.21 -3.62
C GLN A 39 6.52 -12.89 -3.23
N THR A 40 5.74 -11.95 -2.71
CA THR A 40 6.22 -10.71 -2.10
C THR A 40 6.14 -10.82 -0.58
N ALA A 41 7.20 -10.42 0.13
CA ALA A 41 7.23 -10.45 1.59
C ALA A 41 8.02 -9.26 2.16
N TRP A 42 7.61 -8.75 3.31
CA TRP A 42 8.28 -7.64 3.97
C TRP A 42 8.11 -7.69 5.48
N VAL A 43 8.84 -6.82 6.18
CA VAL A 43 8.75 -6.70 7.63
C VAL A 43 7.87 -5.51 7.98
N ARG A 44 6.95 -5.71 8.92
CA ARG A 44 6.03 -4.69 9.44
C ARG A 44 6.14 -4.61 10.96
N ARG A 45 6.04 -3.39 11.50
CA ARG A 45 5.96 -3.13 12.95
C ARG A 45 4.67 -2.38 13.28
N GLY A 46 3.80 -3.03 14.04
CA GLY A 46 2.48 -2.51 14.40
C GLY A 46 1.39 -2.92 13.42
N CYS A 47 0.15 -2.57 13.73
CA CYS A 47 -1.04 -2.97 12.96
C CYS A 47 -1.25 -2.09 11.73
N THR A 48 -1.56 -2.71 10.59
CA THR A 48 -2.03 -2.09 9.33
C THR A 48 -2.60 -3.21 8.45
N SER A 49 -3.83 -3.07 7.96
CA SER A 49 -4.40 -3.92 6.91
C SER A 49 -3.84 -3.55 5.53
N LEU A 50 -3.89 -4.47 4.57
CA LEU A 50 -3.59 -4.11 3.18
C LEU A 50 -4.74 -3.32 2.58
N ARG A 51 -4.43 -2.42 1.66
CA ARG A 51 -5.34 -2.03 0.57
C ARG A 51 -4.65 -2.21 -0.75
N SER A 52 -5.41 -2.26 -1.82
CA SER A 52 -4.87 -2.56 -3.14
C SER A 52 -5.63 -1.83 -4.23
N SER A 53 -4.94 -1.64 -5.34
CA SER A 53 -5.49 -1.27 -6.64
C SER A 53 -4.97 -2.28 -7.68
N ALA A 54 -5.25 -2.05 -8.96
CA ALA A 54 -4.73 -2.91 -10.03
C ALA A 54 -3.19 -2.93 -10.10
N THR A 55 -2.50 -1.86 -9.67
CA THR A 55 -1.04 -1.71 -9.87
C THR A 55 -0.23 -1.63 -8.59
N MET A 56 -0.86 -1.42 -7.43
CA MET A 56 -0.14 -1.30 -6.15
C MET A 56 -0.90 -1.86 -4.96
N VAL A 57 -0.14 -2.24 -3.94
CA VAL A 57 -0.64 -2.56 -2.58
C VAL A 57 -0.15 -1.51 -1.61
N THR A 58 -1.03 -0.92 -0.83
CA THR A 58 -0.64 -0.04 0.27
C THR A 58 -0.60 -0.83 1.58
N THR A 59 0.41 -0.55 2.38
CA THR A 59 0.73 -1.32 3.59
C THR A 59 1.49 -0.47 4.60
N ARG A 60 1.98 -1.12 5.65
CA ARG A 60 3.05 -0.62 6.50
C ARG A 60 4.32 -1.41 6.25
N PHE A 61 5.42 -0.70 6.04
CA PHE A 61 6.76 -1.26 5.97
C PHE A 61 7.58 -0.72 7.14
N ARG A 62 8.11 -1.63 7.97
CA ARG A 62 8.69 -1.30 9.28
C ARG A 62 7.71 -0.43 10.07
N ALA A 63 8.07 0.80 10.40
CA ALA A 63 7.24 1.72 11.19
C ALA A 63 6.49 2.77 10.36
N ASN A 64 6.59 2.75 9.02
CA ASN A 64 6.07 3.77 8.11
C ASN A 64 4.95 3.20 7.21
N VAL A 65 4.09 4.06 6.68
CA VAL A 65 3.25 3.65 5.54
C VAL A 65 4.13 3.39 4.31
N ALA A 66 3.69 2.51 3.43
CA ALA A 66 4.37 2.21 2.19
C ALA A 66 3.41 1.80 1.09
N CYS A 67 3.86 1.96 -0.16
CA CYS A 67 3.29 1.30 -1.31
C CYS A 67 4.23 0.19 -1.78
N ILE A 68 3.66 -0.90 -2.27
CA ILE A 68 4.34 -1.97 -2.99
C ILE A 68 3.85 -1.90 -4.42
N ASP A 69 4.76 -1.69 -5.36
CA ASP A 69 4.50 -1.79 -6.78
C ASP A 69 4.29 -3.27 -7.15
N LEU A 70 3.20 -3.60 -7.85
CA LEU A 70 2.87 -5.01 -8.14
C LEU A 70 3.66 -5.57 -9.33
N GLU A 71 4.19 -4.72 -10.21
CA GLU A 71 5.00 -5.12 -11.36
C GLU A 71 6.44 -5.37 -10.90
N THR A 72 7.04 -4.38 -10.21
CA THR A 72 8.45 -4.44 -9.80
C THR A 72 8.68 -5.11 -8.45
N ARG A 73 7.64 -5.17 -7.61
CA ARG A 73 7.70 -5.58 -6.19
C ARG A 73 8.54 -4.66 -5.31
N GLU A 74 8.88 -3.47 -5.79
CA GLU A 74 9.58 -2.46 -5.01
C GLU A 74 8.67 -1.90 -3.90
N ILE A 75 9.25 -1.64 -2.73
CA ILE A 75 8.56 -1.08 -1.57
C ILE A 75 8.99 0.37 -1.36
N SER A 76 8.10 1.31 -1.63
CA SER A 76 8.33 2.74 -1.40
C SER A 76 7.71 3.19 -0.08
N SER A 77 8.56 3.47 0.91
CA SER A 77 8.14 3.97 2.23
C SER A 77 7.91 5.49 2.22
N MET A 78 6.85 5.97 2.87
CA MET A 78 6.60 7.41 3.05
C MET A 78 6.85 7.78 4.52
N TRP A 79 7.82 8.65 4.73
CA TRP A 79 8.39 8.92 6.05
C TRP A 79 7.67 10.05 6.78
N ASN A 80 6.84 10.80 6.06
CA ASN A 80 6.13 11.97 6.56
C ASN A 80 4.64 11.68 6.85
N VAL A 81 4.15 10.46 6.59
CA VAL A 81 2.75 10.06 6.82
C VAL A 81 2.68 9.03 7.95
N ARG A 82 1.91 9.34 9.00
CA ARG A 82 1.69 8.42 10.12
C ARG A 82 0.86 7.21 9.66
N PRO A 83 1.31 5.97 9.92
CA PRO A 83 0.53 4.78 9.57
C PRO A 83 -0.61 4.49 10.56
N GLY A 84 -1.82 4.30 10.02
CA GLY A 84 -2.99 3.86 10.76
C GLY A 84 -3.13 2.35 10.92
N CYS A 85 -3.89 1.91 11.93
CA CYS A 85 -4.22 0.50 12.16
C CYS A 85 -5.03 -0.13 11.02
N TYR A 86 -5.90 0.65 10.37
CA TYR A 86 -6.76 0.23 9.26
C TYR A 86 -6.23 0.64 7.88
N ASN A 87 -4.97 1.08 7.82
CA ASN A 87 -4.37 1.73 6.66
C ASN A 87 -5.06 3.07 6.33
N ASN A 88 -4.26 4.09 6.05
CA ASN A 88 -4.73 5.41 5.65
C ASN A 88 -4.22 5.81 4.26
N LEU A 89 -3.63 4.88 3.51
CA LEU A 89 -3.34 5.06 2.10
C LEU A 89 -4.45 4.46 1.26
N PHE A 90 -5.12 5.28 0.47
CA PHE A 90 -6.25 4.91 -0.39
C PHE A 90 -5.86 5.16 -1.85
N PRO A 91 -5.48 4.11 -2.61
CA PRO A 91 -5.28 4.25 -4.04
C PRO A 91 -6.65 4.37 -4.73
N ALA A 92 -6.83 5.43 -5.51
CA ALA A 92 -8.10 5.78 -6.14
C ALA A 92 -7.86 6.41 -7.53
N ASN A 93 -7.90 5.58 -8.57
CA ASN A 93 -7.87 5.99 -9.98
C ASN A 93 -6.85 7.09 -10.32
N GLY A 94 -5.57 6.85 -10.02
CA GLY A 94 -4.48 7.81 -10.28
C GLY A 94 -4.19 8.81 -9.15
N VAL A 95 -5.02 8.85 -8.11
CA VAL A 95 -4.75 9.62 -6.88
C VAL A 95 -4.49 8.66 -5.71
N LEU A 96 -3.43 8.91 -4.95
CA LEU A 96 -3.19 8.23 -3.68
C LEU A 96 -3.51 9.18 -2.53
N ASN A 97 -4.65 8.96 -1.87
CA ASN A 97 -5.07 9.77 -0.73
C ASN A 97 -4.45 9.25 0.57
N ALA A 98 -3.93 10.16 1.38
CA ALA A 98 -3.30 9.88 2.66
C ALA A 98 -3.89 10.79 3.78
N PRO A 99 -5.11 10.51 4.28
CA PRO A 99 -5.70 11.28 5.37
C PRO A 99 -4.84 11.25 6.64
N CYS A 100 -4.79 12.39 7.32
CA CYS A 100 -4.09 12.54 8.58
C CYS A 100 -4.82 11.80 9.69
N LEU A 101 -4.18 10.78 10.26
CA LEU A 101 -4.66 10.06 11.43
C LEU A 101 -3.82 10.36 12.68
N THR A 102 -3.21 11.54 12.79
CA THR A 102 -2.41 11.88 13.97
C THR A 102 -3.26 12.10 15.20
N GLY A 103 -4.50 12.60 15.08
CA GLY A 103 -5.52 12.57 16.15
C GLY A 103 -5.01 12.99 17.54
N GLY A 104 -4.16 14.02 17.63
CA GLY A 104 -3.56 14.49 18.89
C GLY A 104 -2.28 13.77 19.35
N CYS A 105 -1.71 12.88 18.55
CA CYS A 105 -0.44 12.22 18.86
C CYS A 105 0.75 13.16 18.65
N THR A 106 1.70 13.15 19.59
CA THR A 106 3.02 13.76 19.41
C THR A 106 3.94 12.78 18.69
N CYS A 107 4.33 13.10 17.46
CA CYS A 107 5.25 12.29 16.65
C CYS A 107 5.99 13.17 15.63
N ASN A 108 7.01 12.61 14.98
CA ASN A 108 7.80 13.28 13.94
C ASN A 108 7.16 13.23 12.54
N TYR A 109 5.95 12.68 12.40
CA TYR A 109 5.21 12.69 11.14
C TYR A 109 4.55 14.04 10.89
N THR A 110 4.38 14.43 9.63
CA THR A 110 3.68 15.65 9.26
C THR A 110 2.19 15.51 9.61
N PRO A 111 1.62 16.37 10.48
CA PRO A 111 0.24 16.28 10.93
C PRO A 111 -0.74 16.86 9.90
N ALA A 112 -0.59 16.51 8.62
CA ALA A 112 -1.40 17.01 7.52
C ALA A 112 -1.90 15.88 6.62
N SER A 113 -3.13 16.02 6.13
CA SER A 113 -3.65 15.14 5.08
C SER A 113 -2.93 15.45 3.77
N GLN A 114 -2.59 14.41 3.02
CA GLN A 114 -1.84 14.53 1.77
C GLN A 114 -2.55 13.76 0.65
N ALA A 115 -2.28 14.15 -0.59
CA ALA A 115 -2.66 13.39 -1.77
C ALA A 115 -1.49 13.41 -2.76
N TYR A 116 -1.25 12.28 -3.43
CA TYR A 116 -0.19 12.15 -4.41
C TYR A 116 -0.78 11.76 -5.76
N VAL A 117 -0.21 12.32 -6.81
CA VAL A 117 -0.55 12.02 -8.21
C VAL A 117 0.75 11.84 -9.01
N PRO A 118 0.72 11.14 -10.15
CA PRO A 118 1.85 11.12 -11.06
C PRO A 118 2.28 12.54 -11.43
N VAL A 119 3.58 12.78 -11.51
CA VAL A 119 4.09 14.11 -11.87
C VAL A 119 3.62 14.56 -13.25
N SER A 120 3.37 13.61 -14.15
CA SER A 120 2.91 13.84 -15.53
C SER A 120 1.51 14.44 -15.63
N VAL A 121 0.69 14.38 -14.56
CA VAL A 121 -0.66 14.97 -14.56
C VAL A 121 -0.71 16.34 -13.88
N ILE A 122 0.42 16.84 -13.37
CA ILE A 122 0.50 18.16 -12.75
C ILE A 122 0.90 19.17 -13.83
N GLU A 123 -0.02 20.06 -14.21
CA GLU A 123 0.31 21.23 -15.02
C GLU A 123 1.24 22.15 -14.23
N ARG A 124 2.42 22.43 -14.79
CA ARG A 124 3.36 23.38 -14.20
C ARG A 124 3.23 24.72 -14.93
N PRO A 125 2.92 25.81 -14.22
CA PRO A 125 2.96 27.15 -14.82
C PRO A 125 4.36 27.40 -15.41
N GLY A 126 4.43 27.68 -16.72
CA GLY A 126 5.68 28.05 -17.41
C GLY A 126 6.44 26.92 -18.12
N GLN A 127 5.81 25.80 -18.46
CA GLN A 127 6.43 24.77 -19.32
C GLN A 127 6.17 24.92 -20.83
N ASP A 128 5.59 26.04 -21.26
CA ASP A 128 5.54 26.48 -22.67
C ASP A 128 6.66 27.50 -22.95
N LEU A 129 7.93 27.09 -22.89
CA LEU A 129 9.08 27.85 -23.41
C LEU A 129 10.15 26.91 -23.97
#